data_AF-L9WGR5-F1
#
_entry.id   AF-L9WGR5-F1
#
_cell.length_a   1.000
_cell.length_b   1.000
_cell.length_c   1.000
_cell.angle_alpha   90.00
_cell.angle_beta   90.00
_cell.angle_gamma   90.00
#
_symmetry.space_group_name_H-M   'P 1'
#
loop_
_entity.id
_entity.type
_entity.pdbx_description
1 polymer ?
#
loop_
_entity_poly.entity_id
_entity_poly.type
_entity_poly.pdbx_seq_one_letter_code
_entity_poly.pdbx_strand_id
1 'polypeptide(L)'
;MSKPTPDVYEQGKGMDAHNKVMREIRSRKEASYDPHEPTRVWLDEDNTPGGVKRSLTIILNTGGCRWARAGGCTMCGYVAESVDGGSVSHEALMNQIDVCLEHEADNADEPAELIKIYTSGSFLDEREVGADTRRAIGETFA
;
A
#
# COMPACT_ATOMS: atom_id res chain seq x y z
N MET A 1 10.43 19.38 -15.65
CA MET A 1 10.38 18.36 -14.59
C MET A 1 11.02 17.10 -15.15
N SER A 2 12.10 16.61 -14.54
CA SER A 2 12.82 15.42 -15.02
C SER A 2 11.97 14.18 -14.73
N LYS A 3 11.59 13.43 -15.77
CA LYS A 3 10.98 12.10 -15.59
C LYS A 3 12.10 11.16 -15.12
N PRO A 4 11.98 10.50 -13.97
CA PRO A 4 12.97 9.51 -13.57
C PRO A 4 12.84 8.31 -14.51
N THR A 5 13.85 8.08 -15.35
CA THR A 5 13.95 6.86 -16.14
C THR A 5 14.47 5.73 -15.25
N PRO A 6 13.89 4.51 -15.32
CA PRO A 6 14.33 3.34 -14.55
C PRO A 6 15.78 2.92 -14.81
N ASP A 7 16.39 3.41 -15.89
CA ASP A 7 17.66 2.92 -16.43
C ASP A 7 18.89 3.19 -15.54
N VAL A 8 18.79 4.04 -14.53
CA VAL A 8 19.98 4.53 -13.79
C VAL A 8 20.54 3.50 -12.80
N TYR A 9 19.78 2.47 -12.42
CA TYR A 9 20.18 1.61 -11.30
C TYR A 9 20.77 0.24 -11.67
N GLU A 10 20.64 -0.25 -12.91
CA GLU A 10 20.79 -1.71 -13.14
C GLU A 10 21.70 -2.17 -14.27
N GLN A 11 22.01 -1.35 -15.29
CA GLN A 11 22.82 -1.82 -16.42
C GLN A 11 24.17 -2.40 -15.97
N GLY A 12 24.33 -3.72 -16.13
CA GLY A 12 25.59 -4.43 -15.91
C GLY A 12 25.79 -5.03 -14.52
N LYS A 13 24.76 -5.07 -13.64
CA LYS A 13 24.87 -5.63 -12.27
C LYS A 13 24.24 -7.01 -12.06
N GLY A 14 23.90 -7.71 -13.15
CA GLY A 14 23.45 -9.12 -13.10
C GLY A 14 21.96 -9.34 -12.79
N MET A 15 21.20 -8.29 -12.44
CA MET A 15 19.76 -8.38 -12.15
C MET A 15 18.87 -7.92 -13.32
N ASP A 16 19.44 -7.30 -14.37
CA ASP A 16 18.69 -6.74 -15.51
C ASP A 16 17.73 -7.75 -16.17
N ALA A 17 18.22 -8.97 -16.41
CA ALA A 17 17.42 -10.02 -17.01
C ALA A 17 16.25 -10.44 -16.11
N HIS A 18 16.52 -10.57 -14.81
CA HIS A 18 15.51 -10.90 -13.81
C HIS A 18 14.44 -9.82 -13.71
N ASN A 19 14.86 -8.56 -13.57
CA ASN A 19 13.96 -7.43 -13.44
C ASN A 19 13.15 -7.20 -14.72
N LYS A 20 13.72 -7.46 -15.89
CA LYS A 20 12.97 -7.47 -17.16
C LYS A 20 11.85 -8.51 -17.14
N VAL A 21 12.13 -9.75 -16.73
CA VAL A 21 11.12 -10.81 -16.63
C VAL A 21 10.03 -10.43 -15.63
N MET A 22 10.40 -9.90 -14.47
CA MET A 22 9.41 -9.47 -13.46
C MET A 22 8.51 -8.34 -13.95
N ARG A 23 9.05 -7.37 -14.70
CA ARG A 23 8.26 -6.32 -15.35
C ARG A 23 7.29 -6.89 -16.38
N GLU A 24 7.74 -7.82 -17.21
CA GLU A 24 6.90 -8.48 -18.21
C GLU A 24 5.76 -9.26 -17.54
N ILE A 25 6.04 -10.07 -16.52
CA ILE A 25 5.02 -10.81 -15.77
C ILE A 25 3.97 -9.86 -15.19
N ARG A 26 4.40 -8.76 -14.57
CA ARG A 26 3.48 -7.77 -13.97
C ARG A 26 2.65 -7.01 -15.00
N SER A 27 3.18 -6.78 -16.21
CA SER A 27 2.41 -6.16 -17.29
C SER A 27 1.25 -7.00 -17.81
N ARG A 28 1.20 -8.29 -17.45
CA ARG A 28 0.10 -9.20 -17.77
C ARG A 28 -1.06 -9.12 -16.77
N LYS A 29 -1.01 -8.20 -15.79
CA LYS A 29 -2.12 -7.95 -14.87
C LYS A 29 -3.33 -7.46 -15.67
N GLU A 30 -4.43 -8.20 -15.57
CA GLU A 30 -5.72 -7.83 -16.18
C GLU A 30 -6.72 -7.28 -15.16
N ALA A 31 -6.53 -7.61 -13.87
CA ALA A 31 -7.39 -7.13 -12.80
C ALA A 31 -7.25 -5.62 -12.58
N SER A 32 -8.38 -4.94 -12.41
CA SER A 32 -8.44 -3.53 -12.02
C SER A 32 -9.13 -3.41 -10.67
N TYR A 33 -8.75 -2.39 -9.90
CA TYR A 33 -9.18 -2.19 -8.52
C TYR A 33 -9.63 -0.74 -8.33
N ASP A 34 -10.65 -0.52 -7.51
CA ASP A 34 -11.15 0.82 -7.19
C ASP A 34 -10.10 1.56 -6.33
N PRO A 35 -9.62 2.75 -6.73
CA PRO A 35 -8.71 3.56 -5.92
C PRO A 35 -9.33 4.08 -4.61
N HIS A 36 -10.65 4.02 -4.44
CA HIS A 36 -11.35 4.48 -3.25
C HIS A 36 -11.60 3.36 -2.23
N GLU A 37 -11.30 2.09 -2.55
CA GLU A 37 -11.44 0.95 -1.64
C GLU A 37 -10.07 0.42 -1.17
N PRO A 38 -9.92 0.08 0.12
CA PRO A 38 -8.71 -0.58 0.60
C PRO A 38 -8.61 -1.98 -0.04
N THR A 39 -7.40 -2.51 -0.19
CA THR A 39 -7.24 -3.87 -0.69
C THR A 39 -7.85 -4.89 0.29
N ARG A 40 -7.65 -4.67 1.59
CA ARG A 40 -8.23 -5.48 2.69
C ARG A 40 -8.32 -4.65 3.96
N VAL A 41 -9.31 -4.97 4.80
CA VAL A 41 -9.42 -4.50 6.18
C VAL A 41 -9.98 -5.64 7.03
N TRP A 42 -9.50 -5.79 8.26
CA TRP A 42 -10.07 -6.73 9.24
C TRP A 42 -9.66 -6.38 10.68
N LEU A 43 -10.42 -6.90 11.63
CA LEU A 43 -10.09 -6.88 13.06
C LEU A 43 -9.39 -8.17 13.49
N ASP A 44 -8.40 -8.05 14.37
CA ASP A 44 -7.62 -9.18 14.90
C ASP A 44 -7.19 -8.95 16.35
N GLU A 45 -6.49 -9.91 16.94
CA GLU A 45 -5.79 -9.77 18.22
C GLU A 45 -4.28 -9.96 18.03
N ASP A 46 -3.49 -8.97 18.44
CA ASP A 46 -2.03 -9.02 18.35
C ASP A 46 -1.38 -9.02 19.73
N ASN A 47 -0.31 -9.80 19.86
CA ASN A 47 0.51 -9.81 21.06
C ASN A 47 1.48 -8.62 21.04
N THR A 48 1.34 -7.72 22.01
CA THR A 48 2.24 -6.58 22.21
C THR A 48 3.06 -6.77 23.49
N PRO A 49 4.15 -6.01 23.70
CA PRO A 49 4.85 -6.02 24.99
C PRO A 49 3.96 -5.71 26.21
N GLY A 50 2.84 -5.01 25.99
CA GLY A 50 1.84 -4.68 27.02
C GLY A 50 0.69 -5.68 27.15
N GLY A 51 0.77 -6.83 26.46
CA GLY A 51 -0.28 -7.85 26.41
C GLY A 51 -0.99 -7.91 25.06
N VAL A 52 -2.01 -8.77 24.98
CA VAL A 52 -2.84 -8.91 23.79
C VAL A 52 -3.71 -7.66 23.62
N LYS A 53 -3.74 -7.12 22.40
CA LYS A 53 -4.51 -5.94 22.01
C LYS A 53 -5.37 -6.28 20.80
N ARG A 54 -6.59 -5.75 20.77
CA ARG A 54 -7.40 -5.75 19.55
C ARG A 54 -6.75 -4.81 18.54
N SER A 55 -6.69 -5.23 17.29
CA SER A 55 -6.09 -4.45 16.21
C SER A 55 -7.02 -4.29 15.01
N LEU A 56 -6.95 -3.12 14.38
CA LEU A 56 -7.49 -2.86 13.06
C LEU A 56 -6.33 -2.96 12.06
N THR A 57 -6.41 -3.95 11.18
CA THR A 57 -5.42 -4.12 10.12
C THR A 57 -5.96 -3.58 8.82
N ILE A 58 -5.22 -2.63 8.24
CA ILE A 58 -5.58 -1.92 7.02
C ILE A 58 -4.52 -2.21 5.96
N ILE A 59 -4.94 -2.60 4.76
CA ILE A 59 -4.08 -2.68 3.59
C ILE A 59 -4.58 -1.66 2.58
N LEU A 60 -3.92 -0.50 2.56
CA LEU A 60 -4.25 0.57 1.62
C LEU A 60 -3.90 0.15 0.19
N ASN A 61 -4.86 0.33 -0.70
CA ASN A 61 -4.66 0.26 -2.13
C ASN A 61 -3.96 1.54 -2.59
N THR A 62 -2.64 1.58 -2.47
CA THR A 62 -1.86 2.68 -3.02
C THR A 62 -1.65 2.45 -4.52
N GLY A 63 -1.07 3.46 -5.15
CA GLY A 63 -0.65 3.36 -6.54
C GLY A 63 0.51 2.40 -6.74
N GLY A 64 0.76 1.37 -5.93
CA GLY A 64 1.75 0.30 -6.10
C GLY A 64 3.23 0.68 -5.87
N CYS A 65 4.03 -0.29 -5.42
CA CYS A 65 5.45 -0.11 -5.11
C CYS A 65 6.29 0.28 -6.33
N ARG A 66 6.90 1.47 -6.32
CA ARG A 66 7.82 1.93 -7.38
C ARG A 66 9.00 0.97 -7.57
N TRP A 67 9.55 0.44 -6.48
CA TRP A 67 10.68 -0.49 -6.56
C TRP A 67 10.29 -1.80 -7.24
N ALA A 68 9.11 -2.35 -6.92
CA ALA A 68 8.61 -3.54 -7.60
C ALA A 68 8.29 -3.28 -9.08
N ARG A 69 7.79 -2.10 -9.44
CA ARG A 69 7.59 -1.72 -10.86
C ARG A 69 8.88 -1.65 -11.66
N ALA A 70 10.00 -1.34 -11.02
CA ALA A 70 11.32 -1.41 -11.65
C ALA A 70 11.81 -2.86 -11.84
N GLY A 71 11.06 -3.87 -11.36
CA GLY A 71 11.43 -5.28 -11.39
C GLY A 71 11.87 -5.83 -10.03
N GLY A 72 12.17 -4.94 -9.06
CA GLY A 72 12.79 -5.21 -7.76
C GLY A 72 12.13 -6.29 -6.89
N CYS A 73 11.42 -5.92 -5.83
CA CYS A 73 10.85 -6.90 -4.88
C CYS A 73 10.03 -7.98 -5.61
N THR A 74 10.35 -9.26 -5.40
CA THR A 74 9.68 -10.40 -6.07
C THR A 74 8.63 -11.09 -5.22
N MET A 75 8.74 -10.97 -3.89
CA MET A 75 7.90 -11.70 -2.93
C MET A 75 6.65 -10.94 -2.50
N CYS A 76 6.54 -9.65 -2.80
CA CYS A 76 5.41 -8.84 -2.35
C CYS A 76 4.19 -9.04 -3.27
N GLY A 77 3.14 -9.67 -2.74
CA GLY A 77 1.89 -9.90 -3.46
C GLY A 77 1.06 -8.65 -3.72
N TYR A 78 1.12 -7.64 -2.85
CA TYR A 78 0.26 -6.46 -2.93
C TYR A 78 0.44 -5.62 -4.20
N VAL A 79 1.60 -5.70 -4.84
CA VAL A 79 1.85 -5.03 -6.14
C VAL A 79 0.89 -5.53 -7.23
N ALA A 80 0.50 -6.81 -7.18
CA ALA A 80 -0.47 -7.38 -8.12
C ALA A 80 -1.87 -6.80 -7.92
N GLU A 81 -2.15 -6.25 -6.74
CA GLU A 81 -3.46 -5.70 -6.34
C GLU A 81 -3.49 -4.17 -6.39
N SER A 82 -2.41 -3.53 -6.85
CA SER A 82 -2.35 -2.06 -6.96
C SER A 82 -3.18 -1.51 -8.11
N VAL A 83 -3.69 -0.28 -7.96
CA VAL A 83 -4.38 0.41 -9.05
C VAL A 83 -3.48 0.66 -10.27
N ASP A 84 -4.12 0.72 -11.42
CA ASP A 84 -3.47 1.07 -12.67
C ASP A 84 -3.11 2.56 -12.69
N GLY A 85 -2.08 2.95 -13.45
CA GLY A 85 -1.63 4.35 -13.53
C GLY A 85 -0.61 4.77 -12.46
N GLY A 86 -0.47 4.01 -11.37
CA GLY A 86 0.69 4.11 -10.48
C GLY A 86 0.65 5.21 -9.41
N SER A 87 -0.50 5.86 -9.21
CA SER A 87 -0.73 6.85 -8.15
C SER A 87 -2.18 6.84 -7.71
N VAL A 88 -2.42 7.09 -6.43
CA VAL A 88 -3.76 7.29 -5.86
C VAL A 88 -3.80 8.69 -5.24
N SER A 89 -4.91 9.40 -5.43
CA SER A 89 -5.04 10.77 -4.92
C SER A 89 -5.13 10.78 -3.39
N HIS A 90 -4.87 11.95 -2.80
CA HIS A 90 -5.09 12.16 -1.37
C HIS A 90 -6.53 11.80 -0.97
N GLU A 91 -7.51 12.35 -1.69
CA GLU A 91 -8.94 12.10 -1.47
C GLU A 91 -9.27 10.60 -1.54
N ALA A 92 -8.78 9.90 -2.57
CA ALA A 92 -9.06 8.48 -2.72
C ALA A 92 -8.43 7.65 -1.58
N LEU A 93 -7.22 7.99 -1.12
CA LEU A 93 -6.64 7.35 0.07
C LEU A 93 -7.43 7.66 1.34
N MET A 94 -7.99 8.86 1.49
CA MET A 94 -8.83 9.18 2.65
C MET A 94 -10.17 8.44 2.60
N ASN A 95 -10.79 8.27 1.44
CA ASN A 95 -11.98 7.44 1.29
C ASN A 95 -11.71 5.98 1.72
N GLN A 96 -10.52 5.44 1.45
CA GLN A 96 -10.14 4.10 1.93
C GLN A 96 -10.08 4.03 3.46
N ILE A 97 -9.63 5.11 4.11
CA ILE A 97 -9.61 5.21 5.58
C ILE A 97 -11.03 5.23 6.12
N ASP A 98 -11.93 6.00 5.50
CA ASP A 98 -13.34 6.04 5.89
C ASP A 98 -13.98 4.65 5.80
N VAL A 99 -13.74 3.90 4.70
CA VAL A 99 -14.19 2.51 4.56
C VAL A 99 -13.64 1.60 5.67
N CYS A 100 -12.40 1.82 6.12
CA CYS A 100 -11.82 1.03 7.21
C CYS A 100 -12.44 1.36 8.57
N LEU A 101 -12.76 2.62 8.83
CA LEU A 101 -13.43 3.07 10.04
C LEU A 101 -14.88 2.58 10.09
N GLU A 102 -15.60 2.61 8.96
CA GLU A 102 -16.93 2.01 8.83
C GLU A 102 -16.88 0.51 9.11
N HIS A 103 -15.91 -0.21 8.54
CA HIS A 103 -15.71 -1.63 8.82
C HIS A 103 -15.49 -1.90 10.31
N GLU A 104 -14.67 -1.09 10.99
CA GLU A 104 -14.46 -1.22 12.43
C GLU A 104 -15.76 -0.99 13.21
N ALA A 105 -16.48 0.10 12.92
CA ALA A 105 -17.72 0.45 13.59
C ALA A 105 -18.82 -0.62 13.43
N ASP A 106 -18.88 -1.28 12.27
CA ASP A 106 -19.85 -2.33 11.98
C ASP A 106 -19.51 -3.67 12.66
N ASN A 107 -18.25 -3.88 13.06
CA ASN A 107 -17.74 -5.17 13.54
C ASN A 107 -17.17 -5.13 14.97
N ALA A 108 -17.18 -3.96 15.63
CA ALA A 108 -16.71 -3.79 16.99
C ALA A 108 -17.53 -2.76 17.77
N ASP A 109 -17.76 -3.04 19.05
CA ASP A 109 -18.41 -2.09 19.97
C ASP A 109 -17.48 -0.92 20.36
N GLU A 110 -16.17 -1.14 20.32
CA GLU A 110 -15.13 -0.17 20.69
C GLU A 110 -14.01 -0.16 19.64
N PRO A 111 -13.38 1.01 19.37
CA PRO A 111 -12.23 1.09 18.48
C PRO A 111 -11.05 0.21 18.93
N ALA A 112 -10.32 -0.33 17.96
CA ALA A 112 -9.13 -1.12 18.20
C ALA A 112 -8.03 -0.28 18.86
N GLU A 113 -7.33 -0.90 19.81
CA GLU A 113 -6.24 -0.26 20.55
C GLU A 113 -4.94 -0.19 19.73
N LEU A 114 -4.84 -0.97 18.66
CA LEU A 114 -3.66 -1.06 17.79
C LEU A 114 -4.06 -0.89 16.33
N ILE A 115 -3.44 0.04 15.63
CA ILE A 115 -3.64 0.23 14.20
C ILE A 115 -2.44 -0.30 13.43
N LYS A 116 -2.67 -1.20 12.47
CA LYS A 116 -1.64 -1.74 11.57
C LYS A 116 -1.92 -1.30 10.14
N ILE A 117 -1.05 -0.47 9.59
CA ILE A 117 -1.19 0.04 8.22
C ILE A 117 -0.14 -0.61 7.30
N TYR A 118 -0.64 -1.31 6.30
CA TYR A 118 0.11 -1.80 5.15
C TYR A 118 -0.34 -1.06 3.90
N THR A 119 0.47 -1.16 2.84
CA THR A 119 0.15 -0.55 1.54
C THR A 119 0.56 -1.50 0.42
N SER A 120 -0.01 -1.33 -0.78
CA SER A 120 0.48 -1.99 -2.00
C SER A 120 1.85 -1.45 -2.50
N GLY A 121 2.46 -0.57 -1.70
CA GLY A 121 3.74 0.08 -1.89
C GLY A 121 4.51 0.28 -0.59
N SER A 122 5.01 1.50 -0.39
CA SER A 122 5.68 1.98 0.81
C SER A 122 4.97 3.22 1.34
N PHE A 123 4.42 3.12 2.55
CA PHE A 123 3.76 4.24 3.23
C PHE A 123 4.68 5.45 3.41
N LEU A 124 5.96 5.21 3.68
CA LEU A 124 6.95 6.26 3.93
C LEU A 124 7.59 6.83 2.66
N ASP A 125 7.20 6.34 1.47
CA ASP A 125 7.65 6.94 0.22
C ASP A 125 6.70 8.07 -0.21
N GLU A 126 7.19 9.31 -0.24
CA GLU A 126 6.34 10.48 -0.57
C GLU A 126 5.71 10.44 -1.96
N ARG A 127 6.29 9.66 -2.86
CA ARG A 127 5.78 9.49 -4.24
C ARG A 127 4.60 8.53 -4.31
N GLU A 128 4.43 7.69 -3.28
CA GLU A 128 3.38 6.68 -3.22
C GLU A 128 2.27 7.09 -2.25
N VAL A 129 2.64 7.69 -1.11
CA VAL A 129 1.72 8.33 -0.17
C VAL A 129 2.21 9.74 0.11
N GLY A 130 1.42 10.76 -0.21
CA GLY A 130 1.83 12.16 -0.01
C GLY A 130 2.05 12.52 1.47
N ALA A 131 2.86 13.54 1.75
CA ALA A 131 3.12 13.99 3.12
C ALA A 131 1.83 14.43 3.84
N ASP A 132 0.94 15.14 3.15
CA ASP A 132 -0.33 15.58 3.71
C ASP A 132 -1.27 14.41 3.99
N THR A 133 -1.30 13.40 3.11
CA THR A 133 -2.04 12.15 3.37
C THR A 133 -1.51 11.42 4.58
N ARG A 134 -0.19 11.25 4.71
CA ARG A 134 0.40 10.60 5.90
C ARG A 134 0.04 11.34 7.19
N ARG A 135 0.06 12.68 7.15
CA ARG A 135 -0.32 13.51 8.31
C ARG A 135 -1.79 13.30 8.66
N ALA A 136 -2.68 13.41 7.67
CA ALA A 136 -4.11 13.20 7.87
C ALA A 136 -4.41 11.81 8.46
N ILE A 137 -3.81 10.75 7.90
CA ILE A 137 -3.94 9.38 8.44
C ILE A 137 -3.43 9.30 9.89
N GLY A 138 -2.29 9.94 10.18
CA GLY A 138 -1.75 9.98 11.53
C GLY A 138 -2.66 10.71 12.52
N GLU A 139 -3.32 11.80 12.08
CA GLU A 139 -4.29 12.56 12.88
C GLU A 139 -5.59 11.78 13.10
N THR A 140 -6.04 10.98 12.13
CA THR A 140 -7.23 10.12 12.26
C THR A 140 -7.11 9.10 13.39
N PHE A 141 -5.91 8.56 13.63
CA PHE A 141 -5.66 7.49 14.61
C PHE A 141 -4.84 7.95 15.83
N ALA A 142 -4.77 9.26 16.08
CA ALA A 142 -4.07 9.85 17.23
C ALA A 142 -4.92 9.85 18.50
#